data_AF-A0A183G245-F1
#
_entry.id   AF-A0A183G245-F1
#
_cell.length_a   1.000
_cell.length_b   1.000
_cell.length_c   1.000
_cell.angle_alpha   90.00
_cell.angle_beta   90.00
_cell.angle_gamma   90.00
#
_symmetry.space_group_name_H-M   'P 1'
#
loop_
_entity.id
_entity.type
_entity.pdbx_description
1 polymer ?
#
loop_
_entity_poly.entity_id
_entity_poly.type
_entity_poly.pdbx_seq_one_letter_code
_entity_poly.pdbx_strand_id
1 'polypeptide(L)'
;MSLTNECLMCNVFKWSGEYYMQMRGLAMGQRLAPVLAVAFMFKVENPVLERQPTLYYRYIDDCFIISFVNVEETVTTSEVDEESFEEIYRQTKRTIPMLYVRGDSVILVSPPVRAA
;
A
#
# COMPACT_ATOMS: atom_id res chain seq x y z
N MET A 1 3.72 -28.57 18.14
CA MET A 1 3.70 -28.08 16.75
C MET A 1 2.25 -28.07 16.30
N SER A 2 1.69 -26.91 15.90
CA SER A 2 0.32 -26.83 15.40
C SER A 2 0.29 -27.18 13.91
N LEU A 3 -0.81 -27.77 13.44
CA LEU A 3 -1.05 -28.07 12.02
C LEU A 3 -0.81 -26.86 11.11
N THR A 4 -1.15 -25.66 11.59
CA THR A 4 -0.94 -24.39 10.89
C THR A 4 0.53 -24.15 10.56
N ASN A 5 1.44 -24.47 11.48
CA ASN A 5 2.87 -24.25 11.26
C ASN A 5 3.39 -25.16 10.15
N GLU A 6 2.98 -26.43 10.12
CA GLU A 6 3.34 -27.36 9.05
C GLU A 6 2.79 -26.90 7.69
N CYS A 7 1.54 -26.44 7.64
CA CYS A 7 0.95 -25.91 6.41
C CYS A 7 1.74 -24.70 5.89
N LEU A 8 2.22 -23.81 6.76
CA LEU A 8 2.96 -22.62 6.40
C LEU A 8 4.42 -22.90 5.99
N MET A 9 5.06 -23.89 6.61
CA MET A 9 6.43 -24.29 6.28
C MET A 9 6.50 -25.08 4.97
N CYS A 10 5.41 -25.74 4.56
CA CYS A 10 5.31 -26.44 3.28
C CYS A 10 5.03 -25.47 2.11
N ASN A 11 5.91 -24.47 1.92
CA ASN A 11 5.81 -23.47 0.87
C ASN A 11 6.74 -23.79 -0.31
N VAL A 12 6.56 -24.98 -0.90
CA VAL A 12 7.39 -25.52 -1.99
C VAL A 12 6.60 -25.53 -3.30
N PHE A 13 7.22 -25.13 -4.39
CA PHE A 13 6.65 -25.18 -5.75
C PHE A 13 7.65 -25.74 -6.76
N LYS A 14 7.14 -26.25 -7.89
CA LYS A 14 7.96 -26.80 -8.98
C LYS A 14 7.97 -25.83 -10.15
N TRP A 15 9.16 -25.53 -10.67
CA TRP A 15 9.36 -24.70 -11.85
C TRP A 15 10.46 -25.27 -12.73
N SER A 16 10.21 -25.42 -14.04
CA SER A 16 11.18 -25.97 -15.00
C SER A 16 11.82 -27.31 -14.60
N GLY A 17 11.08 -28.17 -13.89
CA GLY A 17 11.60 -29.47 -13.43
C GLY A 17 12.19 -29.46 -12.02
N GLU A 18 12.60 -28.29 -11.52
CA GLU A 18 13.28 -28.10 -10.24
C GLU A 18 12.32 -27.65 -9.14
N TYR A 19 12.67 -27.96 -7.88
CA TYR A 19 11.90 -27.57 -6.70
C TYR A 19 12.48 -26.33 -6.05
N TYR A 20 11.59 -25.42 -5.66
CA TYR A 20 11.93 -24.16 -5.01
C TYR A 20 11.07 -23.98 -3.76
N MET A 21 11.63 -23.32 -2.74
CA MET A 21 10.89 -22.94 -1.54
C MET A 21 10.75 -21.42 -1.49
N GLN A 22 9.53 -20.93 -1.30
CA GLN A 22 9.30 -19.51 -1.08
C GLN A 22 9.67 -19.15 0.37
N MET A 23 10.68 -18.32 0.52
CA MET A 23 11.27 -17.97 1.83
C MET A 23 10.46 -16.91 2.60
N ARG A 24 9.64 -16.12 1.91
CA ARG A 24 8.88 -15.01 2.51
C ARG A 24 7.49 -14.90 1.90
N GLY A 25 6.50 -14.66 2.76
CA GLY A 25 5.10 -14.54 2.37
C GLY A 25 4.37 -15.88 2.30
N LEU A 26 3.13 -15.82 1.85
CA LEU A 26 2.24 -16.98 1.74
C LEU A 26 2.20 -17.45 0.28
N ALA A 27 2.15 -18.76 0.06
CA ALA A 27 1.99 -19.33 -1.27
C ALA A 27 0.60 -18.96 -1.82
N MET A 28 0.54 -18.31 -2.98
CA MET A 28 -0.74 -18.11 -3.67
C MET A 28 -1.31 -19.47 -4.08
N GLY A 29 -2.59 -19.70 -3.76
CA GLY A 29 -3.26 -21.00 -3.95
C GLY A 29 -3.37 -21.85 -2.68
N GLN A 30 -2.66 -21.49 -1.60
CA GLN A 30 -2.89 -22.11 -0.29
C GLN A 30 -4.24 -21.68 0.28
N ARG A 31 -5.05 -22.64 0.77
CA ARG A 31 -6.41 -22.37 1.30
C ARG A 31 -6.43 -21.47 2.54
N LEU A 32 -5.37 -21.50 3.34
CA LEU A 32 -5.22 -20.65 4.52
C LEU A 32 -4.71 -19.25 4.18
N ALA A 33 -4.09 -19.07 3.01
CA ALA A 33 -3.44 -17.81 2.66
C ALA A 33 -4.40 -16.60 2.67
N PRO A 34 -5.64 -16.67 2.14
CA PRO A 34 -6.56 -15.54 2.18
C PRO A 34 -6.91 -15.09 3.60
N VAL A 35 -7.17 -16.03 4.52
CA VAL A 35 -7.55 -15.72 5.90
C VAL A 35 -6.37 -15.12 6.66
N LEU A 36 -5.17 -15.65 6.45
CA LEU A 36 -3.96 -15.13 7.07
C LEU A 36 -3.56 -13.76 6.50
N ALA A 37 -3.76 -13.54 5.19
CA ALA A 37 -3.57 -12.24 4.56
C ALA A 37 -4.53 -11.20 5.17
N VAL A 38 -5.80 -11.54 5.37
CA VAL A 38 -6.77 -10.66 6.04
C VAL A 38 -6.32 -10.30 7.46
N ALA A 39 -5.87 -11.28 8.25
CA ALA A 39 -5.42 -11.03 9.62
C ALA A 39 -4.13 -10.19 9.67
N PHE A 40 -3.21 -10.44 8.74
CA PHE A 40 -1.98 -9.66 8.60
C PHE A 40 -2.28 -8.22 8.21
N MET A 41 -3.10 -8.01 7.18
CA MET A 41 -3.48 -6.67 6.72
C MET A 41 -4.23 -5.89 7.80
N PHE A 42 -5.11 -6.54 8.56
CA PHE A 42 -5.75 -5.91 9.73
C PHE A 42 -4.72 -5.36 10.73
N LYS A 43 -3.67 -6.13 11.05
CA LYS A 43 -2.60 -5.66 11.95
C LYS A 43 -1.81 -4.49 11.37
N VAL A 44 -1.54 -4.51 10.07
CA VAL A 44 -0.83 -3.42 9.36
C VAL A 44 -1.65 -2.14 9.33
N GLU A 45 -2.95 -2.27 9.11
CA GLU A 45 -3.88 -1.15 8.94
C GLU A 45 -4.40 -0.58 10.26
N ASN A 46 -4.30 -1.31 11.37
CA ASN A 46 -4.83 -0.89 12.67
C ASN A 46 -4.44 0.56 13.07
N PRO A 47 -3.18 1.03 12.89
CA PRO A 47 -2.82 2.42 13.18
C PRO A 47 -3.51 3.46 12.29
N VAL A 48 -3.91 3.07 11.07
CA VAL A 48 -4.69 3.93 10.16
C VAL A 48 -6.15 3.94 10.60
N LEU A 49 -6.70 2.79 11.01
CA LEU A 49 -8.08 2.66 11.49
C LEU A 49 -8.31 3.41 12.82
N GLU A 50 -7.31 3.46 13.70
CA GLU A 50 -7.34 4.25 14.94
C GLU A 50 -7.52 5.75 14.69
N ARG A 51 -7.14 6.24 13.49
CA ARG A 51 -7.37 7.63 13.08
C ARG A 51 -8.80 7.90 12.62
N GLN A 52 -9.68 6.89 12.65
CA GLN A 52 -11.09 7.00 12.30
C GLN A 52 -11.32 7.66 10.93
N PRO A 53 -10.83 7.03 9.84
CA PRO A 53 -11.08 7.55 8.50
C PRO A 53 -12.58 7.66 8.25
N THR A 54 -12.99 8.72 7.56
CA THR A 54 -14.40 8.97 7.22
C THR A 54 -15.04 7.81 6.48
N LEU A 55 -14.28 7.17 5.58
CA LEU A 55 -14.73 6.01 4.82
C LEU A 55 -13.55 5.07 4.60
N TYR A 56 -13.81 3.78 4.82
CA TYR A 56 -12.84 2.70 4.68
C TYR A 56 -13.54 1.46 4.10
N TYR A 57 -13.08 1.03 2.93
CA TYR A 57 -13.40 -0.27 2.35
C TYR A 57 -12.10 -1.01 2.04
N ARG A 58 -12.10 -2.32 2.24
CA ARG A 58 -10.93 -3.15 1.97
C ARG A 58 -11.32 -4.42 1.24
N TYR A 59 -10.47 -4.82 0.30
CA TYR A 59 -10.47 -6.11 -0.36
C TYR A 59 -9.08 -6.73 -0.30
N ILE A 60 -8.85 -7.59 0.69
CA ILE A 60 -7.55 -8.23 1.00
C ILE A 60 -6.43 -7.17 1.16
N ASP A 61 -5.68 -6.89 0.09
CA ASP A 61 -4.57 -5.94 -0.04
C ASP A 61 -5.03 -4.56 -0.56
N ASP A 62 -6.11 -4.50 -1.34
CA ASP A 62 -6.67 -3.25 -1.85
C ASP A 62 -7.44 -2.50 -0.77
N CYS A 63 -7.05 -1.25 -0.50
CA CYS A 63 -7.78 -0.34 0.37
C CYS A 63 -8.39 0.83 -0.40
N PHE A 64 -9.58 1.27 0.01
CA PHE A 64 -10.23 2.50 -0.40
C PHE A 64 -10.50 3.33 0.84
N ILE A 65 -9.75 4.41 1.02
CA ILE A 65 -9.80 5.24 2.24
C ILE A 65 -10.06 6.69 1.85
N ILE A 66 -11.02 7.31 2.54
CA ILE A 66 -11.23 8.76 2.51
C ILE A 66 -11.16 9.26 3.95
N SER A 67 -10.34 10.29 4.18
CA SER A 67 -10.26 10.98 5.47
C SER A 67 -10.21 12.48 5.26
N PHE A 68 -11.07 13.22 5.98
CA PHE A 68 -11.07 14.68 5.99
C PHE A 68 -10.12 15.18 7.07
N VAL A 69 -8.84 15.22 6.73
CA VAL A 69 -7.77 15.67 7.62
C VAL A 69 -6.83 16.59 6.84
N ASN A 70 -6.32 17.62 7.50
CA ASN A 70 -5.28 18.47 6.93
C ASN A 70 -3.98 17.67 6.86
N VAL A 71 -3.57 17.31 5.64
CA VAL A 71 -2.31 16.60 5.36
C VAL A 71 -1.33 17.51 4.64
N GLU A 72 -0.06 17.40 4.99
CA GLU A 72 1.02 18.05 4.25
C GLU A 72 1.47 17.11 3.12
N GLU A 73 1.32 17.54 1.88
CA GLU A 73 1.88 16.87 0.72
C GLU A 73 3.18 17.56 0.33
N THR A 74 4.23 16.77 0.16
CA THR A 74 5.48 17.22 -0.46
C THR A 74 5.52 16.72 -1.90
N VAL A 75 5.42 17.64 -2.85
CA VAL A 75 5.53 17.35 -4.28
C VAL A 75 6.98 17.55 -4.70
N THR A 76 7.61 16.50 -5.22
CA THR A 76 8.96 16.55 -5.79
C THR A 76 8.83 16.53 -7.31
N THR A 77 9.24 17.63 -7.95
CA THR A 77 9.32 17.73 -9.41
C THR A 77 10.77 17.53 -9.83
N SER A 78 11.03 16.57 -10.71
CA SER A 78 12.30 16.40 -11.40
C SER A 78 12.23 17.09 -12.76
N GLU A 79 13.07 18.08 -12.97
CA GLU A 79 13.24 18.78 -14.25
C GLU A 79 14.63 18.43 -14.79
N VAL A 80 14.73 18.06 -16.06
CA VAL A 80 16.02 17.82 -16.72
C VAL A 80 16.37 19.08 -17.48
N ASP A 81 17.51 19.69 -17.16
CA ASP A 81 18.01 20.84 -17.90
C ASP A 81 18.52 20.38 -19.28
N GLU A 82 18.00 20.95 -20.37
CA GLU A 82 18.29 20.51 -21.73
C GLU A 82 19.73 20.82 -22.19
N GLU A 83 20.40 21.75 -21.52
CA GLU A 83 21.75 22.20 -21.89
C GLU A 83 22.85 21.48 -21.08
N SER A 84 22.66 21.32 -19.77
CA SER A 84 23.61 20.66 -18.87
C SER A 84 23.33 19.17 -18.67
N PHE A 85 22.14 18.68 -19.07
CA PHE A 85 21.64 17.33 -18.79
C PHE A 85 21.61 16.97 -17.30
N GLU A 86 21.60 17.98 -16.41
CA GLU A 86 21.48 17.77 -14.97
C GLU A 86 20.01 17.59 -14.56
N GLU A 87 19.77 16.67 -13.63
CA GLU A 87 18.46 16.51 -12.99
C GLU A 87 18.33 17.47 -11.81
N ILE A 88 17.44 18.46 -11.95
CA ILE A 88 17.10 19.42 -10.90
C ILE A 88 15.87 18.90 -10.15
N TYR A 89 16.02 18.70 -8.85
CA TYR A 89 14.95 18.27 -7.97
C TYR A 89 14.38 19.45 -7.19
N ARG A 90 13.11 19.79 -7.45
CA ARG A 90 12.39 20.85 -6.73
C ARG A 90 11.33 20.27 -5.82
N GLN A 91 11.39 20.61 -4.53
CA GLN A 91 10.39 20.21 -3.55
C GLN A 91 9.46 21.37 -3.20
N THR A 92 8.15 21.14 -3.29
CA THR A 92 7.12 22.11 -2.86
C THR A 92 6.20 21.43 -1.85
N LYS A 93 5.91 22.12 -0.76
CA LYS A 93 4.98 21.65 0.28
C LYS A 93 3.64 22.35 0.14
N ARG A 94 2.55 21.59 0.24
CA ARG A 94 1.18 22.13 0.26
C ARG A 94 0.31 21.40 1.28
N THR A 95 -0.60 22.13 1.90
CA THR A 95 -1.59 21.55 2.82
C THR A 95 -2.86 21.21 2.06
N ILE A 96 -3.35 19.98 2.22
CA ILE A 96 -4.52 19.43 1.56
C ILE A 96 -5.56 19.02 2.61
N PRO A 97 -6.85 19.35 2.44
CA PRO A 97 -7.87 19.05 3.45
C PRO A 97 -8.40 17.60 3.42
N MET A 98 -7.93 16.76 2.50
CA MET A 98 -8.43 15.39 2.31
C MET A 98 -7.32 14.42 1.90
N LEU A 99 -7.26 13.27 2.58
CA LEU A 99 -6.46 12.12 2.19
C LEU A 99 -7.35 11.11 1.46
N TYR A 100 -6.93 10.71 0.26
CA TYR A 100 -7.54 9.62 -0.51
C TYR A 100 -6.49 8.53 -0.75
N VAL A 101 -6.87 7.26 -0.57
CA VAL A 101 -6.00 6.09 -0.80
C VAL A 101 -6.78 5.07 -1.62
N ARG A 102 -6.17 4.52 -2.68
CA ARG A 102 -6.79 3.51 -3.54
C ARG A 102 -5.79 2.41 -3.94
N GLY A 103 -6.11 1.17 -3.58
CA GLY A 103 -5.29 -0.01 -3.88
C GLY A 103 -3.92 0.09 -3.20
N ASP A 104 -2.87 -0.36 -3.89
CA ASP A 104 -1.48 -0.28 -3.43
C ASP A 104 -0.90 1.14 -3.47
N SER A 105 -1.56 2.07 -4.15
CA SER A 105 -1.04 3.42 -4.43
C SER A 105 -1.80 4.49 -3.64
N VAL A 106 -1.07 5.33 -2.90
CA VAL A 106 -1.64 6.52 -2.27
C VAL A 106 -1.79 7.61 -3.33
N ILE A 107 -3.03 7.99 -3.69
CA ILE A 107 -3.30 9.12 -4.58
C ILE A 107 -3.91 10.25 -3.74
N LEU A 108 -3.10 11.22 -3.37
CA LEU A 108 -3.56 12.42 -2.68
C LEU A 108 -4.38 13.29 -3.64
N VAL A 109 -5.67 13.44 -3.38
CA VAL A 109 -6.54 14.35 -4.14
C VAL A 109 -7.07 15.39 -3.15
N SER A 110 -6.58 16.63 -3.21
CA SER A 110 -7.36 17.76 -2.69
C SER A 110 -8.48 18.08 -3.66
N PRO A 111 -9.71 18.37 -3.20
CA PRO A 111 -10.67 19.07 -4.04
C PRO A 111 -10.04 20.41 -4.48
N PRO A 112 -10.16 20.82 -5.75
CA PRO A 112 -9.75 22.16 -6.15
C PRO A 112 -10.48 23.17 -5.27
N VAL A 113 -9.75 24.17 -4.78
CA VAL A 113 -10.33 25.29 -4.03
C VAL A 113 -11.41 25.90 -4.92
N ARG A 114 -12.68 25.83 -4.50
CA ARG A 114 -13.75 26.50 -5.25
C ARG A 114 -13.42 27.99 -5.20
N ALA A 115 -13.05 28.57 -6.34
CA ALA A 115 -13.02 30.01 -6.48
C ALA A 115 -14.45 30.51 -6.29
N ALA A 116 -14.66 31.35 -5.27
CA ALA A 116 -15.88 32.13 -5.12
C ALA A 116 -15.84 33.33 -6.07
#